data_AF-A0A382WFT0-F1
#
_entry.id   AF-A0A382WFT0-F1
#
_cell.length_a   1.000
_cell.length_b   1.000
_cell.length_c   1.000
_cell.angle_alpha   90.00
_cell.angle_beta   90.00
_cell.angle_gamma   90.00
#
_symmetry.space_group_name_H-M   'P 1'
#
loop_
_entity.id
_entity.type
_entity.pdbx_description
1 polymer ?
#
loop_
_entity_poly.entity_id
_entity_poly.type
_entity_poly.pdbx_seq_one_letter_code
_entity_poly.pdbx_strand_id
1 'polypeptide(L)'
;NRTHIEGATKVVRESVSNDSTLEIKRPPDALFETYVDLLSNHQFVLLSHEDAQLLARETLDPFKESTRHSIYGIPSEMRWLPFRKDPLNLFGHFLSQNLPSNAPELFDDHVAFDANDDIVVVFTLAPKQKTLDVSALLEQWHTFEAITESLSVQVPEVELLMAGPLVHIAAATTTAKTEISLITMISVSSIVFLFFVTFRSFVPLAFTLGSIVFGCLAAITSTWIIFGEIHIFTVVFGSSLIGVGVDYALHFLCMDINNRSHLRWTSGIAMVTTSVA
;
A
#
# COMPACT_ATOMS: atom_id res chain seq x y z
N ASN A 1 2.65 13.84 -28.46
CA ASN A 1 3.51 13.50 -29.63
C ASN A 1 4.03 12.07 -29.46
N ARG A 2 3.69 11.12 -30.36
CA ARG A 2 3.93 9.68 -30.17
C ARG A 2 5.41 9.32 -29.91
N THR A 3 6.36 10.05 -30.47
CA THR A 3 7.81 9.82 -30.30
C THR A 3 8.31 10.02 -28.87
N HIS A 4 7.77 11.00 -28.13
CA HIS A 4 8.16 11.23 -26.73
C HIS A 4 7.62 10.13 -25.81
N ILE A 5 6.45 9.58 -26.16
CA ILE A 5 5.81 8.48 -25.43
C ILE A 5 6.57 7.16 -25.65
N GLU A 6 7.05 6.89 -26.86
CA GLU A 6 7.93 5.73 -27.13
C GLU A 6 9.23 5.83 -26.34
N GLY A 7 9.84 7.03 -26.31
CA GLY A 7 11.03 7.29 -25.50
C GLY A 7 10.80 7.03 -24.02
N ALA A 8 9.71 7.58 -23.46
CA ALA A 8 9.34 7.39 -22.07
C ALA A 8 9.02 5.91 -21.74
N THR A 9 8.27 5.23 -22.61
CA THR A 9 7.92 3.81 -22.46
C THR A 9 9.17 2.94 -22.43
N LYS A 10 10.16 3.24 -23.27
CA LYS A 10 11.44 2.53 -23.29
C LYS A 10 12.23 2.72 -22.00
N VAL A 11 12.30 3.94 -21.48
CA VAL A 11 12.99 4.25 -20.21
C VAL A 11 12.34 3.52 -19.05
N VAL A 12 11.00 3.56 -18.95
CA VAL A 12 10.27 2.83 -17.90
C VAL A 12 10.50 1.32 -18.02
N ARG A 13 10.44 0.76 -19.23
CA ARG A 13 10.69 -0.67 -19.48
C ARG A 13 12.10 -1.09 -19.10
N GLU A 14 13.11 -0.32 -19.49
CA GLU A 14 14.52 -0.62 -19.21
C GLU A 14 14.80 -0.57 -17.71
N SER A 15 14.34 0.49 -17.02
CA SER A 15 14.52 0.67 -15.58
C SER A 15 13.80 -0.41 -14.76
N VAL A 16 12.58 -0.81 -15.14
CA VAL A 16 11.87 -1.89 -14.44
C VAL A 16 12.43 -3.27 -14.79
N SER A 17 12.94 -3.49 -16.00
CA SER A 17 13.57 -4.78 -16.38
C SER A 17 14.87 -5.05 -15.61
N ASN A 18 15.63 -3.99 -15.32
CA ASN A 18 16.86 -4.05 -14.55
C ASN A 18 16.62 -4.15 -13.04
N ASP A 19 15.39 -3.92 -12.58
CA ASP A 19 15.04 -3.99 -11.16
C ASP A 19 14.63 -5.41 -10.72
N SER A 20 15.04 -5.76 -9.51
CA SER A 20 14.73 -7.03 -8.85
C SER A 20 13.43 -7.00 -8.06
N THR A 21 12.84 -5.82 -7.81
CA THR A 21 11.68 -5.67 -6.92
C THR A 21 10.34 -5.58 -7.66
N LEU A 22 10.30 -4.89 -8.80
CA LEU A 22 9.08 -4.64 -9.57
C LEU A 22 9.05 -5.43 -10.88
N GLU A 23 7.85 -5.77 -11.34
CA GLU A 23 7.58 -6.31 -12.68
C GLU A 23 6.45 -5.52 -13.36
N ILE A 24 6.60 -5.27 -14.65
CA ILE A 24 5.50 -4.74 -15.46
C ILE A 24 4.57 -5.91 -15.77
N LYS A 25 3.39 -5.91 -15.14
CA LYS A 25 2.31 -6.79 -15.58
C LYS A 25 1.64 -6.14 -16.77
N ARG A 26 1.45 -6.93 -17.83
CA ARG A 26 0.48 -6.57 -18.85
C ARG A 26 -0.88 -6.44 -18.16
N PRO A 27 -1.71 -5.46 -18.56
CA PRO A 27 -3.12 -5.49 -18.18
C PRO A 27 -3.60 -6.91 -18.46
N PRO A 28 -4.28 -7.58 -17.53
CA PRO A 28 -4.64 -8.97 -17.74
C PRO A 28 -5.45 -9.02 -19.03
N ASP A 29 -4.98 -9.75 -20.04
CA ASP A 29 -5.84 -10.17 -21.16
C ASP A 29 -7.14 -10.76 -20.59
N ALA A 30 -7.02 -11.40 -19.43
CA ALA A 30 -8.09 -11.91 -18.59
C ALA A 30 -9.10 -10.87 -18.08
N LEU A 31 -8.80 -9.58 -17.89
CA LEU A 31 -9.83 -8.63 -17.42
C LEU A 31 -10.83 -8.34 -18.52
N PHE A 32 -10.36 -8.13 -19.74
CA PHE A 32 -11.24 -7.94 -20.89
C PHE A 32 -12.00 -9.23 -21.20
N GLU A 33 -11.32 -10.38 -21.22
CA GLU A 33 -11.97 -11.69 -21.40
C GLU A 33 -12.98 -11.99 -20.27
N THR A 34 -12.65 -11.70 -19.01
CA THR A 34 -13.58 -11.88 -17.86
C THR A 34 -14.76 -10.93 -17.96
N TYR A 35 -14.54 -9.70 -18.43
CA TYR A 35 -15.60 -8.71 -18.62
C TYR A 35 -16.55 -9.13 -19.75
N VAL A 36 -16.00 -9.57 -20.88
CA VAL A 36 -16.77 -10.13 -22.00
C VAL A 36 -17.51 -11.39 -21.57
N ASP A 37 -16.87 -12.29 -20.81
CA ASP A 37 -17.49 -13.53 -20.32
C ASP A 37 -18.64 -13.24 -19.33
N LEU A 38 -18.45 -12.30 -18.40
CA LEU A 38 -19.48 -11.87 -17.45
C LEU A 38 -20.68 -11.22 -18.16
N LEU A 39 -20.43 -10.34 -19.12
CA LEU A 39 -21.49 -9.71 -19.91
C LEU A 39 -22.17 -10.69 -20.86
N SER A 40 -21.43 -11.67 -21.40
CA SER A 40 -21.99 -12.68 -22.30
C SER A 40 -23.09 -13.52 -21.62
N ASN A 41 -23.01 -13.72 -20.30
CA ASN A 41 -24.06 -14.38 -19.52
C ASN A 41 -25.40 -13.60 -19.53
N HIS A 42 -25.35 -12.29 -19.79
CA HIS A 42 -26.50 -11.40 -19.84
C HIS A 42 -26.77 -10.85 -21.25
N GLN A 43 -26.21 -11.47 -22.30
CA GLN A 43 -26.27 -10.98 -23.69
C GLN A 43 -27.68 -10.62 -24.19
N PHE A 44 -28.72 -11.31 -23.71
CA PHE A 44 -30.11 -11.08 -24.15
C PHE A 44 -30.77 -9.84 -23.52
N VAL A 45 -30.17 -9.28 -22.47
CA VAL A 45 -30.66 -8.06 -21.80
C VAL A 45 -29.88 -6.83 -22.27
N LEU A 46 -28.69 -7.04 -22.83
CA LEU A 46 -27.77 -6.01 -23.26
C LEU A 46 -28.07 -5.62 -24.71
N LEU A 47 -29.05 -4.73 -24.87
CA LEU A 47 -29.46 -4.18 -26.16
C LEU A 47 -29.02 -2.73 -26.26
N SER A 48 -28.54 -2.34 -27.43
CA SER A 48 -28.34 -0.92 -27.74
C SER A 48 -29.69 -0.19 -27.77
N HIS A 49 -29.68 1.13 -27.55
CA HIS A 49 -30.93 1.90 -27.55
C HIS A 49 -31.63 1.85 -28.91
N GLU A 50 -30.85 1.81 -29.99
CA GLU A 50 -31.33 1.71 -31.36
C GLU A 50 -31.92 0.33 -31.65
N ASP A 51 -31.22 -0.74 -31.27
CA ASP A 51 -31.68 -2.12 -31.50
C ASP A 51 -32.96 -2.41 -30.70
N ALA A 52 -33.05 -1.91 -29.47
CA ALA A 52 -34.25 -2.04 -28.65
C ALA A 52 -35.48 -1.38 -29.31
N GLN A 53 -35.31 -0.23 -29.97
CA GLN A 53 -36.40 0.44 -30.69
C GLN A 53 -36.80 -0.31 -31.97
N LEU A 54 -35.83 -0.87 -32.70
CA LEU A 54 -36.10 -1.67 -33.91
C LEU A 54 -36.82 -2.98 -33.58
N LEU A 55 -36.41 -3.65 -32.50
CA LEU A 55 -37.06 -4.86 -32.02
C LEU A 55 -38.46 -4.59 -31.46
N ALA A 56 -38.68 -3.44 -30.80
CA ALA A 56 -40.01 -3.03 -30.34
C ALA A 56 -40.99 -2.75 -31.50
N ARG A 57 -40.48 -2.49 -32.71
CA ARG A 57 -41.28 -2.34 -33.94
C ARG A 57 -41.49 -3.67 -34.67
N GLU A 58 -41.06 -4.79 -34.11
CA GLU A 58 -41.10 -6.15 -34.69
C GLU A 58 -40.37 -6.28 -36.04
N THR A 59 -39.43 -5.38 -36.35
CA THR A 59 -38.67 -5.39 -37.60
C THR A 59 -37.36 -6.15 -37.44
N LEU A 60 -37.26 -7.35 -38.03
CA LEU A 60 -36.06 -8.20 -38.01
C LEU A 60 -35.22 -8.14 -39.29
N ASP A 61 -35.77 -7.60 -40.37
CA ASP A 61 -35.11 -7.55 -41.68
C ASP A 61 -33.77 -6.79 -41.72
N PRO A 62 -33.58 -5.64 -41.04
CA PRO A 62 -32.28 -4.97 -41.02
C PRO A 62 -31.19 -5.83 -40.35
N PHE A 63 -31.52 -6.55 -39.28
CA PHE A 63 -30.57 -7.45 -38.60
C PHE A 63 -30.19 -8.64 -39.48
N LYS A 64 -31.15 -9.21 -40.21
CA LYS A 64 -30.90 -10.31 -41.15
C LYS A 64 -29.96 -9.88 -42.27
N GLU A 65 -30.19 -8.69 -42.84
CA GLU A 65 -29.37 -8.20 -43.94
C GLU A 65 -27.96 -7.82 -43.48
N SER A 66 -27.80 -7.18 -42.31
CA SER A 66 -26.48 -6.94 -41.72
C SER A 66 -25.74 -8.26 -41.45
N THR A 67 -26.43 -9.25 -40.86
CA THR A 67 -25.85 -10.57 -40.61
C THR A 67 -25.44 -11.28 -41.91
N ARG A 68 -26.28 -11.20 -42.96
CA ARG A 68 -25.99 -11.77 -44.28
C ARG A 68 -24.75 -11.11 -44.88
N HIS A 69 -24.64 -9.80 -44.78
CA HIS A 69 -23.48 -9.05 -45.24
C HIS A 69 -22.21 -9.36 -44.42
N SER A 70 -22.34 -9.59 -43.11
CA SER A 70 -21.23 -9.99 -42.23
C SER A 70 -20.69 -11.38 -42.55
N ILE A 71 -21.55 -12.33 -42.95
CA ILE A 71 -21.14 -13.71 -43.29
C ILE A 71 -20.56 -13.81 -44.70
N TYR A 72 -21.18 -13.14 -45.67
CA TYR A 72 -20.86 -13.30 -47.10
C TYR A 72 -20.07 -12.13 -47.70
N GLY A 73 -19.92 -11.03 -46.98
CA GLY A 73 -19.24 -9.81 -47.41
C GLY A 73 -18.03 -9.48 -46.54
N ILE A 74 -17.53 -8.23 -46.66
CA ILE A 74 -16.50 -7.70 -45.78
C ILE A 74 -17.17 -7.37 -44.44
N PRO A 75 -16.69 -7.92 -43.30
CA PRO A 75 -17.25 -7.60 -41.99
C PRO A 75 -17.14 -6.10 -41.73
N SER A 76 -18.29 -5.42 -41.62
CA SER A 76 -18.36 -3.99 -41.30
C SER A 76 -18.39 -3.72 -39.79
N GLU A 77 -18.76 -4.73 -39.00
CA GLU A 77 -18.96 -4.61 -37.56
C GLU A 77 -18.15 -5.67 -36.81
N MET A 78 -17.58 -5.24 -35.68
CA MET A 78 -16.81 -6.11 -34.80
C MET A 78 -17.75 -7.12 -34.13
N ARG A 79 -17.45 -8.42 -34.30
CA ARG A 79 -18.20 -9.52 -33.68
C ARG A 79 -17.37 -10.12 -32.55
N TRP A 80 -17.81 -9.90 -31.31
CA TRP A 80 -17.10 -10.32 -30.09
C TRP A 80 -17.42 -11.75 -29.66
N LEU A 81 -18.60 -12.27 -30.02
CA LEU A 81 -19.04 -13.63 -29.72
C LEU A 81 -19.10 -14.49 -30.99
N PRO A 82 -18.84 -15.80 -30.90
CA PRO A 82 -19.00 -16.70 -32.05
C PRO A 82 -20.41 -16.61 -32.62
N PHE A 83 -20.56 -16.74 -33.94
CA PHE A 83 -21.86 -16.72 -34.62
C PHE A 83 -22.92 -17.63 -33.98
N ARG A 84 -22.48 -18.77 -33.45
CA ARG A 84 -23.36 -19.73 -32.77
C ARG A 84 -23.98 -19.17 -31.48
N LYS A 85 -23.28 -18.29 -30.76
CA LYS A 85 -23.74 -17.69 -29.49
C LYS A 85 -24.54 -16.40 -29.71
N ASP A 86 -24.15 -15.60 -30.68
CA ASP A 86 -24.85 -14.36 -31.06
C ASP A 86 -24.98 -14.28 -32.59
N PRO A 87 -26.07 -14.81 -33.18
CA PRO A 87 -26.24 -14.83 -34.64
C PRO A 87 -26.47 -13.42 -35.22
N LEU A 88 -27.23 -12.58 -34.51
CA LEU A 88 -27.65 -11.25 -34.95
C LEU A 88 -26.63 -10.13 -34.61
N ASN A 89 -25.55 -10.45 -33.90
CA ASN A 89 -24.52 -9.50 -33.45
C ASN A 89 -25.03 -8.39 -32.51
N LEU A 90 -26.15 -8.62 -31.81
CA LEU A 90 -26.76 -7.61 -30.92
C LEU A 90 -25.83 -7.24 -29.77
N PHE A 91 -25.10 -8.22 -29.24
CA PHE A 91 -24.13 -7.98 -28.19
C PHE A 91 -22.95 -7.14 -28.70
N GLY A 92 -22.53 -7.39 -29.94
CA GLY A 92 -21.47 -6.61 -30.57
C GLY A 92 -21.85 -5.15 -30.80
N HIS A 93 -23.10 -4.89 -31.17
CA HIS A 93 -23.65 -3.53 -31.32
C HIS A 93 -23.77 -2.82 -29.97
N PHE A 94 -24.24 -3.52 -28.95
CA PHE A 94 -24.29 -2.98 -27.60
C PHE A 94 -22.89 -2.57 -27.11
N LEU A 95 -21.90 -3.47 -27.26
CA LEU A 95 -20.53 -3.17 -26.86
C LEU A 95 -19.95 -2.02 -27.67
N SER A 96 -20.08 -2.01 -29.00
CA SER A 96 -19.49 -0.95 -29.83
C SER A 96 -20.05 0.44 -29.54
N GLN A 97 -21.33 0.55 -29.16
CA GLN A 97 -21.95 1.82 -28.79
C GLN A 97 -21.70 2.24 -27.34
N ASN A 98 -21.47 1.29 -26.42
CA ASN A 98 -21.25 1.57 -25.00
C ASN A 98 -19.78 1.51 -24.59
N LEU A 99 -18.89 1.06 -25.48
CA LEU A 99 -17.46 1.26 -25.36
C LEU A 99 -17.20 2.77 -25.46
N PRO A 100 -16.41 3.35 -24.54
CA PRO A 100 -16.05 4.75 -24.61
C PRO A 100 -15.47 5.05 -26.01
N SER A 101 -15.85 6.18 -26.61
CA SER A 101 -15.29 6.64 -27.90
C SER A 101 -13.76 6.76 -27.87
N ASN A 102 -13.18 6.91 -26.68
CA ASN A 102 -11.75 6.84 -26.39
C ASN A 102 -11.38 5.39 -26.02
N ALA A 103 -11.75 4.44 -26.89
CA ALA A 103 -11.46 3.04 -26.67
C ALA A 103 -9.94 2.90 -26.50
N PRO A 104 -9.48 2.15 -25.47
CA PRO A 104 -8.05 2.01 -25.21
C PRO A 104 -7.32 1.50 -26.45
N GLU A 105 -6.43 2.31 -27.02
CA GLU A 105 -5.52 1.86 -28.07
C GLU A 105 -4.40 1.06 -27.40
N LEU A 106 -4.00 -0.05 -28.03
CA LEU A 106 -2.76 -0.71 -27.63
C LEU A 106 -1.58 0.07 -28.20
N PHE A 107 -0.77 0.65 -27.33
CA PHE A 107 0.48 1.33 -27.64
C PHE A 107 1.64 0.55 -27.02
N ASP A 108 2.46 -0.10 -27.85
CA ASP A 108 3.61 -0.91 -27.43
C ASP A 108 3.25 -1.95 -26.33
N ASP A 109 2.18 -2.73 -26.56
CA ASP A 109 1.59 -3.72 -25.63
C ASP A 109 1.02 -3.15 -24.31
N HIS A 110 0.85 -1.82 -24.22
CA HIS A 110 0.22 -1.15 -23.09
C HIS A 110 -1.06 -0.43 -23.49
N VAL A 111 -1.96 -0.26 -22.53
CA VAL A 111 -3.23 0.44 -22.77
C VAL A 111 -2.97 1.95 -22.75
N ALA A 112 -3.29 2.61 -23.85
CA ALA A 112 -3.22 4.06 -24.01
C ALA A 112 -4.61 4.67 -24.20
N PHE A 113 -4.84 5.80 -23.56
CA PHE A 113 -6.06 6.59 -23.70
C PHE A 113 -5.71 7.93 -24.33
N ASP A 114 -6.49 8.34 -25.31
CA ASP A 114 -6.48 9.72 -25.81
C ASP A 114 -7.40 10.56 -24.91
N ALA A 115 -6.84 11.54 -24.21
CA ALA A 115 -7.54 12.41 -23.28
C ALA A 115 -7.53 13.86 -23.80
N ASN A 116 -8.20 14.11 -24.93
CA ASN A 116 -8.57 15.41 -25.52
C ASN A 116 -7.45 16.47 -25.72
N ASP A 117 -6.22 16.22 -25.27
CA ASP A 117 -4.98 16.97 -25.54
C ASP A 117 -3.72 16.18 -25.11
N ASP A 118 -3.87 15.24 -24.15
CA ASP A 118 -2.79 14.38 -23.67
C ASP A 118 -3.04 12.89 -23.98
N ILE A 119 -1.97 12.15 -24.26
CA ILE A 119 -2.01 10.69 -24.39
C ILE A 119 -1.52 10.08 -23.09
N VAL A 120 -2.39 9.32 -22.43
CA VAL A 120 -2.07 8.66 -21.15
C VAL A 120 -1.80 7.19 -21.40
N VAL A 121 -0.58 6.73 -21.09
CA VAL A 121 -0.22 5.31 -21.16
C VAL A 121 -0.21 4.71 -19.76
N VAL A 122 -0.96 3.62 -19.57
CA VAL A 122 -1.11 2.96 -18.26
C VAL A 122 -0.17 1.77 -18.15
N PHE A 123 0.75 1.85 -17.18
CA PHE A 123 1.60 0.74 -16.76
C PHE A 123 1.05 0.11 -15.49
N THR A 124 0.83 -1.21 -15.50
CA THR A 124 0.50 -1.93 -14.27
C THR A 124 1.80 -2.49 -13.68
N LEU A 125 2.26 -1.89 -12.59
CA LEU A 125 3.41 -2.38 -11.84
C LEU A 125 2.92 -3.33 -10.75
N ALA A 126 3.53 -4.51 -10.66
CA ALA A 126 3.30 -5.45 -9.58
C ALA A 126 4.62 -5.78 -8.87
N PRO A 127 4.61 -5.99 -7.55
CA PRO A 127 5.79 -6.46 -6.86
C PRO A 127 6.04 -7.93 -7.22
N LYS A 128 7.31 -8.29 -7.51
CA LYS A 128 7.72 -9.67 -7.80
C LYS A 128 7.49 -10.60 -6.62
N GLN A 129 7.56 -10.07 -5.39
CA GLN A 129 7.23 -10.79 -4.17
C GLN A 129 6.03 -10.14 -3.48
N LYS A 130 5.03 -10.95 -3.17
CA LYS A 130 3.86 -10.51 -2.39
C LYS A 130 4.24 -10.45 -0.92
N THR A 131 4.74 -9.31 -0.47
CA THR A 131 5.10 -9.07 0.93
C THR A 131 4.26 -7.92 1.50
N LEU A 132 4.02 -7.97 2.80
CA LEU A 132 3.44 -6.88 3.60
C LEU A 132 4.51 -6.21 4.47
N ASP A 133 5.78 -6.52 4.21
CA ASP A 133 6.88 -5.94 4.95
C ASP A 133 7.06 -4.47 4.51
N VAL A 134 6.90 -3.57 5.48
CA VAL A 134 7.04 -2.13 5.28
C VAL A 134 8.42 -1.77 4.73
N SER A 135 9.47 -2.51 5.08
CA SER A 135 10.82 -2.27 4.57
C SER A 135 10.94 -2.56 3.07
N ALA A 136 10.43 -3.71 2.63
CA ALA A 136 10.38 -4.08 1.22
C ALA A 136 9.50 -3.13 0.40
N LEU A 137 8.41 -2.62 0.98
CA LEU A 137 7.56 -1.61 0.33
C LEU A 137 8.28 -0.26 0.18
N LEU A 138 9.06 0.16 1.18
CA LEU A 138 9.87 1.38 1.08
C LEU A 138 10.98 1.25 0.03
N GLU A 139 11.60 0.08 -0.11
CA GLU A 139 12.58 -0.18 -1.17
C GLU A 139 11.95 -0.03 -2.57
N GLN A 140 10.77 -0.62 -2.78
CA GLN A 140 10.00 -0.45 -4.02
C GLN A 140 9.66 1.02 -4.31
N TRP A 141 9.30 1.78 -3.26
CA TRP A 141 9.04 3.22 -3.39
C TRP A 141 10.28 3.98 -3.85
N HIS A 142 11.46 3.71 -3.28
CA HIS A 142 12.70 4.37 -3.70
C HIS A 142 13.09 4.04 -5.14
N THR A 143 12.86 2.81 -5.59
CA THR A 143 13.06 2.47 -7.01
C THR A 143 12.13 3.26 -7.91
N PHE A 144 10.85 3.40 -7.54
CA PHE A 144 9.90 4.20 -8.29
C PHE A 144 10.30 5.68 -8.36
N GLU A 145 10.75 6.25 -7.25
CA GLU A 145 11.25 7.63 -7.18
C GLU A 145 12.45 7.83 -8.11
N ALA A 146 13.40 6.88 -8.13
CA ALA A 146 14.54 6.89 -9.05
C ALA A 146 14.13 6.79 -10.53
N ILE A 147 13.10 5.99 -10.85
CA ILE A 147 12.55 5.92 -12.21
C ILE A 147 11.96 7.28 -12.61
N THR A 148 11.18 7.88 -11.72
CA THR A 148 10.54 9.19 -11.94
C THR A 148 11.58 10.27 -12.19
N GLU A 149 12.64 10.30 -11.37
CA GLU A 149 13.74 11.25 -11.53
C GLU A 149 14.47 11.04 -12.87
N SER A 150 14.80 9.79 -13.20
CA SER A 150 15.48 9.46 -14.48
C SER A 150 14.66 9.86 -15.70
N LEU A 151 13.33 9.69 -15.63
CA LEU A 151 12.43 10.06 -16.71
C LEU A 151 12.32 11.57 -16.86
N SER A 152 12.25 12.31 -15.75
CA SER A 152 12.18 13.78 -15.77
C SER A 152 13.41 14.41 -16.45
N VAL A 153 14.57 13.76 -16.35
CA VAL A 153 15.83 14.22 -16.96
C VAL A 153 15.90 13.88 -18.45
N GLN A 154 15.43 12.70 -18.85
CA GLN A 154 15.55 12.21 -20.23
C GLN A 154 14.40 12.69 -21.13
N VAL A 155 13.20 12.83 -20.58
CA VAL A 155 11.98 13.21 -21.31
C VAL A 155 11.14 14.19 -20.46
N PRO A 156 11.53 15.48 -20.42
CA PRO A 156 10.87 16.48 -19.55
C PRO A 156 9.42 16.80 -19.96
N GLU A 157 8.99 16.38 -21.14
CA GLU A 157 7.64 16.60 -21.69
C GLU A 157 6.65 15.52 -21.24
N VAL A 158 7.09 14.50 -20.49
CA VAL A 158 6.25 13.41 -20.01
C VAL A 158 6.19 13.42 -18.49
N GLU A 159 4.97 13.48 -17.94
CA GLU A 159 4.71 13.37 -16.51
C GLU A 159 4.40 11.91 -16.14
N LEU A 160 5.10 11.38 -15.14
CA LEU A 160 4.84 10.05 -14.61
C LEU A 160 3.94 10.15 -13.38
N LEU A 161 2.73 9.60 -13.49
CA LEU A 161 1.76 9.56 -12.40
C LEU A 161 1.67 8.16 -11.81
N MET A 162 1.70 8.07 -10.48
CA MET A 162 1.53 6.81 -9.76
C MET A 162 0.18 6.76 -9.06
N ALA A 163 -0.53 5.67 -9.28
CA ALA A 163 -1.75 5.35 -8.56
C ALA A 163 -1.61 3.98 -7.89
N GLY A 164 -1.86 3.90 -6.59
CA GLY A 164 -1.89 2.62 -5.89
C GLY A 164 -1.62 2.71 -4.39
N PRO A 165 -1.80 1.59 -3.68
CA PRO A 165 -1.60 1.52 -2.23
C PRO A 165 -0.16 1.84 -1.80
N LEU A 166 0.82 1.57 -2.67
CA LEU A 166 2.23 1.81 -2.38
C LEU A 166 2.53 3.28 -2.08
N VAL A 167 1.93 4.23 -2.82
CA VAL A 167 2.08 5.68 -2.61
C VAL A 167 1.60 6.07 -1.21
N HIS A 168 0.41 5.59 -0.83
CA HIS A 168 -0.19 5.90 0.46
C HIS A 168 0.56 5.27 1.62
N ILE A 169 1.05 4.03 1.46
CA ILE A 169 1.85 3.35 2.49
C ILE A 169 3.18 4.06 2.69
N ALA A 170 3.86 4.45 1.61
CA ALA A 170 5.13 5.18 1.68
C ALA A 170 4.95 6.51 2.44
N ALA A 171 3.95 7.32 2.04
CA ALA A 171 3.64 8.59 2.69
C ALA A 171 3.21 8.41 4.15
N ALA A 172 2.34 7.43 4.46
CA ALA A 172 1.92 7.17 5.82
C ALA A 172 3.10 6.73 6.71
N THR A 173 4.03 5.95 6.17
CA THR A 173 5.18 5.45 6.91
C THR A 173 6.19 6.56 7.21
N THR A 174 6.47 7.45 6.24
CA THR A 174 7.39 8.58 6.45
C THR A 174 6.82 9.57 7.46
N THR A 175 5.54 9.93 7.35
CA THR A 175 4.86 10.80 8.31
C THR A 175 4.77 10.17 9.71
N ALA A 176 4.39 8.89 9.82
CA ALA A 176 4.31 8.23 11.11
C ALA A 176 5.66 8.18 11.83
N LYS A 177 6.76 7.94 11.10
CA LYS A 177 8.12 7.93 11.68
C LYS A 177 8.50 9.28 12.29
N THR A 178 8.21 10.39 11.60
CA THR A 178 8.56 11.73 12.09
C THR A 178 7.67 12.15 13.26
N GLU A 179 6.36 11.89 13.19
CA GLU A 179 5.42 12.19 14.26
C GLU A 179 5.72 11.41 15.54
N ILE A 180 5.97 10.08 15.43
CA ILE A 180 6.32 9.24 16.58
C ILE A 180 7.64 9.72 17.21
N SER A 181 8.64 10.06 16.39
CA SER A 181 9.93 10.55 16.88
C SER A 181 9.77 11.88 17.65
N LEU A 182 8.96 12.80 17.13
CA LEU A 182 8.67 14.08 17.76
C LEU A 182 7.92 13.90 19.09
N ILE A 183 6.86 13.07 19.11
CA ILE A 183 6.09 12.80 20.33
C ILE A 183 6.98 12.14 21.39
N THR A 184 7.84 11.20 20.96
CA THR A 184 8.79 10.53 21.86
C THR A 184 9.81 11.52 22.42
N MET A 185 10.38 12.39 21.58
CA MET A 185 11.33 13.41 22.01
C MET A 185 10.71 14.37 23.03
N ILE A 186 9.50 14.88 22.76
CA ILE A 186 8.78 15.77 23.68
C ILE A 186 8.44 15.06 24.99
N SER A 187 8.00 13.80 24.92
CA SER A 187 7.62 13.02 26.11
C SER A 187 8.83 12.72 26.98
N VAL A 188 9.93 12.25 26.40
CA VAL A 188 11.18 11.98 27.12
C VAL A 188 11.72 13.26 27.73
N SER A 189 11.75 14.36 26.97
CA SER A 189 12.18 15.68 27.48
C SER A 189 11.32 16.13 28.66
N SER A 190 10.00 15.95 28.56
CA SER A 190 9.04 16.31 29.63
C SER A 190 9.26 15.48 30.89
N ILE A 191 9.51 14.16 30.77
CA ILE A 191 9.80 13.28 31.91
C ILE A 191 11.12 13.69 32.57
N VAL A 192 12.17 13.91 31.78
CA VAL A 192 13.48 14.35 32.28
C VAL A 192 13.35 15.69 33.02
N PHE A 193 12.61 16.64 32.44
CA PHE A 193 12.34 17.94 33.06
C PHE A 193 11.56 17.81 34.37
N LEU A 194 10.50 16.98 34.40
CA LEU A 194 9.70 16.74 35.59
C LEU A 194 10.53 16.11 36.72
N PHE A 195 11.36 15.11 36.41
CA PHE A 195 12.27 14.50 37.38
C PHE A 195 13.31 15.50 37.89
N PHE A 196 13.86 16.33 37.01
CA PHE A 196 14.79 17.38 37.40
C PHE A 196 14.16 18.39 38.35
N VAL A 197 12.92 18.84 38.09
CA VAL A 197 12.19 19.76 38.98
C VAL A 197 11.87 19.11 40.33
N THR A 198 11.50 17.83 40.34
CA THR A 198 11.04 17.13 41.56
C THR A 198 12.20 16.70 42.47
N PHE A 199 13.23 16.06 41.90
CA PHE A 199 14.32 15.47 42.67
C PHE A 199 15.61 16.29 42.65
N ARG A 200 15.70 17.31 41.78
CA ARG A 200 16.87 18.19 41.60
C ARG A 200 18.19 17.42 41.32
N SER A 201 18.08 16.16 40.92
CA SER A 201 19.18 15.22 40.70
C SER A 201 18.75 14.17 39.66
N PHE A 202 19.67 13.80 38.76
CA PHE A 202 19.44 12.79 37.72
C PHE A 202 19.67 11.35 38.22
N VAL A 203 20.21 11.18 39.43
CA VAL A 203 20.56 9.85 39.96
C VAL A 203 19.33 8.95 40.10
N PRO A 204 18.19 9.39 40.68
CA PRO A 204 17.01 8.54 40.77
C PRO A 204 16.43 8.15 39.41
N LEU A 205 16.46 9.09 38.44
CA LEU A 205 16.01 8.85 37.06
C LEU A 205 16.85 7.75 36.38
N ALA A 206 18.17 7.77 36.58
CA ALA A 206 19.07 6.76 36.02
C ALA A 206 18.81 5.36 36.59
N PHE A 207 18.56 5.24 37.90
CA PHE A 207 18.21 3.97 38.53
C PHE A 207 16.87 3.42 38.03
N THR A 208 15.85 4.28 37.90
CA THR A 208 14.54 3.87 37.35
C THR A 208 14.66 3.44 35.89
N LEU A 209 15.34 4.22 35.05
CA LEU A 209 15.55 3.88 33.63
C LEU A 209 16.35 2.60 33.47
N GLY A 210 17.42 2.42 34.24
CA GLY A 210 18.25 1.20 34.21
C GLY A 210 17.44 -0.05 34.55
N SER A 211 16.57 0.03 35.56
CA SER A 211 15.68 -1.07 35.93
C SER A 211 14.68 -1.40 34.81
N ILE A 212 14.09 -0.39 34.16
CA ILE A 212 13.16 -0.59 33.02
C ILE A 212 13.89 -1.26 31.85
N VAL A 213 15.07 -0.76 31.47
CA VAL A 213 15.83 -1.31 30.35
C VAL A 213 16.17 -2.78 30.59
N PHE A 214 16.62 -3.12 31.80
CA PHE A 214 16.93 -4.51 32.15
C PHE A 214 15.68 -5.40 32.12
N GLY A 215 14.55 -4.93 32.64
CA GLY A 215 13.27 -5.63 32.59
C GLY A 215 12.78 -5.85 31.15
N CYS A 216 12.84 -4.83 30.29
CA CYS A 216 12.47 -4.93 28.89
C CYS A 216 13.35 -5.93 28.13
N LEU A 217 14.68 -5.89 28.33
CA LEU A 217 15.59 -6.85 27.72
C LEU A 217 15.28 -8.27 28.16
N ALA A 218 15.05 -8.50 29.46
CA ALA A 218 14.68 -9.81 29.98
C ALA A 218 13.34 -10.31 29.41
N ALA A 219 12.34 -9.42 29.30
CA ALA A 219 11.04 -9.75 28.74
C ALA A 219 11.10 -10.09 27.25
N ILE A 220 11.82 -9.27 26.46
CA ILE A 220 11.99 -9.48 25.02
C ILE A 220 12.76 -10.78 24.76
N THR A 221 13.88 -10.99 25.47
CA THR A 221 14.69 -12.22 25.32
C THR A 221 13.90 -13.47 25.71
N SER A 222 13.19 -13.44 26.84
CA SER A 222 12.35 -14.56 27.27
C SER A 222 11.20 -14.83 26.29
N THR A 223 10.54 -13.78 25.79
CA THR A 223 9.43 -13.93 24.84
C THR A 223 9.91 -14.53 23.52
N TRP A 224 11.05 -14.05 23.02
CA TRP A 224 11.63 -14.56 21.78
C TRP A 224 12.07 -16.03 21.89
N ILE A 225 12.64 -16.44 23.03
CA ILE A 225 13.03 -17.84 23.28
C ILE A 225 11.81 -18.78 23.31
N ILE A 226 10.70 -18.35 23.92
CA ILE A 226 9.52 -19.20 24.12
C ILE A 226 8.63 -19.25 22.88
N PHE A 227 8.44 -18.12 22.20
CA PHE A 227 7.44 -17.98 21.14
C PHE A 227 8.03 -17.77 19.74
N GLY A 228 9.32 -17.43 19.61
CA GLY A 228 9.99 -17.18 18.33
C GLY A 228 9.61 -15.87 17.63
N GLU A 229 8.40 -15.34 17.89
CA GLU A 229 7.87 -14.11 17.33
C GLU A 229 7.30 -13.18 18.42
N ILE A 230 7.29 -11.87 18.15
CA ILE A 230 6.75 -10.86 19.07
C ILE A 230 5.47 -10.28 18.46
N HIS A 231 4.33 -10.55 19.08
CA HIS A 231 3.05 -9.98 18.66
C HIS A 231 2.92 -8.52 19.11
N ILE A 232 2.28 -7.70 18.28
CA ILE A 232 2.04 -6.29 18.58
C ILE A 232 1.17 -6.08 19.82
N PHE A 233 0.21 -6.99 20.07
CA PHE A 233 -0.61 -6.97 21.29
C PHE A 233 0.25 -7.13 22.56
N THR A 234 1.28 -7.98 22.53
CA THR A 234 2.21 -8.16 23.65
C THR A 234 2.95 -6.86 23.96
N VAL A 235 3.35 -6.11 22.93
CA VAL A 235 4.02 -4.81 23.10
C VAL A 235 3.05 -3.78 23.71
N VAL A 236 1.79 -3.76 23.27
CA VAL A 236 0.76 -2.85 23.81
C VAL A 236 0.45 -3.13 25.28
N PHE A 237 0.31 -4.40 25.67
CA PHE A 237 0.13 -4.75 27.08
C PHE A 237 1.39 -4.51 27.90
N GLY A 238 2.56 -4.81 27.34
CA GLY A 238 3.85 -4.59 27.98
C GLY A 238 4.10 -3.12 28.29
N SER A 239 3.78 -2.20 27.37
CA SER A 239 3.94 -0.76 27.61
C SER A 239 3.05 -0.25 28.75
N SER A 240 1.84 -0.80 28.87
CA SER A 240 0.91 -0.50 29.97
C SER A 240 1.46 -0.99 31.33
N LEU A 241 2.07 -2.19 31.35
CA LEU A 241 2.68 -2.77 32.55
C LEU A 241 3.91 -1.98 33.02
N ILE A 242 4.75 -1.52 32.08
CA ILE A 242 5.90 -0.66 32.40
C ILE A 242 5.44 0.61 33.12
N GLY A 243 4.34 1.23 32.68
CA GLY A 243 3.79 2.42 33.35
C GLY A 243 3.47 2.20 34.83
N VAL A 244 2.81 1.09 35.16
CA VAL A 244 2.50 0.72 36.56
C VAL A 244 3.79 0.44 37.36
N GLY A 245 4.77 -0.23 36.76
CA GLY A 245 6.06 -0.50 37.40
C GLY A 245 6.84 0.77 37.75
N VAL A 246 6.83 1.77 36.86
CA VAL A 246 7.49 3.06 37.08
C VAL A 246 6.80 3.85 38.20
N ASP A 247 5.46 3.82 38.26
CA ASP A 247 4.71 4.46 39.34
C ASP A 247 5.09 3.92 40.73
N TYR A 248 5.19 2.58 40.86
CA TYR A 248 5.65 1.96 42.11
C TYR A 248 7.08 2.32 42.47
N ALA A 249 7.99 2.36 41.49
CA ALA A 249 9.38 2.76 41.72
C ALA A 249 9.47 4.21 42.24
N LEU A 250 8.67 5.11 41.68
CA LEU A 250 8.55 6.50 42.12
C LEU A 250 7.94 6.62 43.52
N HIS A 251 6.88 5.87 43.81
CA HIS A 251 6.26 5.84 45.14
C HIS A 251 7.25 5.38 46.21
N PHE A 252 8.01 4.32 45.93
CA PHE A 252 9.06 3.82 46.83
C PHE A 252 10.15 4.86 47.07
N LEU A 253 10.62 5.52 46.00
CA LEU A 253 11.64 6.57 46.09
C LEU A 253 11.15 7.78 46.90
N CYS A 254 9.90 8.20 46.70
CA CYS A 254 9.28 9.29 47.47
C CYS A 254 9.18 8.93 48.96
N MET A 255 8.83 7.67 49.26
CA MET A 255 8.78 7.17 50.64
C MET A 255 10.17 7.10 51.29
N ASP A 256 11.22 6.69 50.57
CA ASP A 256 12.60 6.73 51.09
C ASP A 256 13.05 8.15 51.42
N ILE A 257 12.79 9.11 50.52
CA ILE A 257 13.15 10.52 50.73
C ILE A 257 12.45 11.11 51.95
N ASN A 258 11.17 10.79 52.18
CA ASN A 258 10.43 11.23 53.35
C ASN A 258 10.95 10.60 54.66
N ASN A 259 11.42 9.35 54.59
CA ASN A 259 11.91 8.59 55.76
C ASN A 259 13.38 8.90 56.13
N ARG A 260 14.08 9.71 55.33
CA ARG A 260 15.46 10.17 55.60
C ARG A 260 15.61 11.15 56.78
N SER A 261 14.53 11.50 57.47
CA SER A 261 14.61 12.23 58.75
C SER A 261 15.01 11.34 59.94
N HIS A 262 15.00 10.00 59.82
CA HIS A 262 15.32 9.13 60.97
C HIS A 262 16.22 7.90 60.72
N LEU A 263 16.62 7.58 59.48
CA LEU A 263 17.43 6.38 59.23
C LEU A 263 18.81 6.69 58.66
N ARG A 264 19.79 6.59 59.58
CA ARG A 264 21.23 6.49 59.29
C ARG A 264 21.45 5.35 58.30
N TRP A 265 22.24 5.67 57.28
CA TRP A 265 22.71 4.89 56.13
C TRP A 265 23.51 3.60 56.46
N THR A 266 23.24 2.93 57.59
CA THR A 266 24.01 1.76 58.07
C THR A 266 23.24 0.44 57.99
N SER A 267 21.93 0.45 57.75
CA SER A 267 21.10 -0.76 57.84
C SER A 267 20.93 -1.53 56.52
N GLY A 268 21.14 -0.89 55.37
CA GLY A 268 20.99 -1.55 54.06
C GLY A 268 22.07 -2.60 53.77
N ILE A 269 23.31 -2.37 54.22
CA ILE A 269 24.41 -3.33 54.05
C ILE A 269 24.32 -4.46 55.08
N ALA A 270 23.86 -4.18 56.30
CA ALA A 270 23.71 -5.18 57.37
C ALA A 270 22.63 -6.23 57.05
N MET A 271 21.60 -5.88 56.27
CA MET A 271 20.53 -6.80 55.91
C MET A 271 20.98 -7.83 54.86
N VAL A 272 21.93 -7.48 53.98
CA VAL A 272 22.51 -8.42 52.99
C VAL A 272 23.49 -9.39 53.64
N THR A 273 24.21 -8.98 54.70
CA THR A 273 25.19 -9.87 55.36
C THR A 273 24.56 -10.84 56.36
N THR A 274 23.36 -10.57 56.89
CA THR A 274 22.70 -11.46 57.87
C THR A 274 21.87 -12.56 57.22
N SER A 275 21.65 -12.52 55.90
CA SER A 275 20.94 -13.58 55.16
C SER A 275 21.86 -14.68 54.60
N VAL A 276 23.18 -14.59 54.82
CA VAL A 276 24.19 -15.52 54.28
C VAL A 276 25.01 -16.21 55.39
N ALA A 277 24.55 -16.16 56.65
CA ALA A 277 25.11 -16.92 57.76
C ALA A 277 24.00 -17.74 58.44
#